data_AF-A0A3N5ZIU2-F1
#
_entry.id   AF-A0A3N5ZIU2-F1
#
_cell.length_a   1.000
_cell.length_b   1.000
_cell.length_c   1.000
_cell.angle_alpha   90.00
_cell.angle_beta   90.00
_cell.angle_gamma   90.00
#
_symmetry.space_group_name_H-M   'P 1'
#
loop_
_entity.id
_entity.type
_entity.pdbx_description
1 polymer ?
#
loop_
_entity_poly.entity_id
_entity_poly.type
_entity_poly.pdbx_seq_one_letter_code
_entity_poly.pdbx_strand_id
1 'polypeptide(L)'
;MQERPAERAGAYRRQAAMHEAERARHERTSRFISYGRLALFLGGAACLLAAFPGHARTVLLIAAAASLFVGFVALVWWHGRVEAAERHAAARARVNREAAARVERAWSEITTPSPPGPGREHAYADDLDLFGHASLFRLLGSVATEAGRQTLSAWLLQGAAATAIRERQAAVRELAARPAFRERLATLGLLVEPRPHELEAFLAWAESAPWLRGSRWLPWVARLVSAATVGLAAAHAGGLIDRPLWVYPLVAALALMVRYEARIHHTFSRAFSRERI
;
A
#
# COMPACT_ATOMS: atom_id res chain seq x y z
N MET A 1 -28.99 -27.84 7.48
CA MET A 1 -29.74 -26.70 8.06
C MET A 1 -29.45 -25.47 7.21
N GLN A 2 -30.34 -25.10 6.29
CA GLN A 2 -30.12 -23.94 5.43
C GLN A 2 -30.50 -22.67 6.20
N GLU A 3 -29.52 -21.94 6.74
CA GLU A 3 -29.73 -20.62 7.34
C GLU A 3 -30.45 -19.70 6.34
N ARG A 4 -31.40 -18.89 6.82
CA ARG A 4 -32.17 -17.98 5.95
C ARG A 4 -31.24 -16.92 5.34
N PRO A 5 -31.48 -16.45 4.10
CA PRO A 5 -30.64 -15.44 3.46
C PRO A 5 -30.40 -14.19 4.33
N ALA A 6 -31.44 -13.73 5.04
CA ALA A 6 -31.34 -12.60 5.97
C ALA A 6 -30.39 -12.86 7.15
N GLU A 7 -30.34 -14.08 7.68
CA GLU A 7 -29.45 -14.46 8.78
C GLU A 7 -27.98 -14.44 8.31
N ARG A 8 -27.71 -14.96 7.10
CA ARG A 8 -26.37 -14.93 6.49
C ARG A 8 -25.89 -13.52 6.19
N ALA A 9 -26.73 -12.69 5.57
CA ALA A 9 -26.40 -11.29 5.30
C ALA A 9 -26.15 -10.53 6.61
N GLY A 10 -26.94 -10.80 7.65
CA GLY A 10 -26.73 -10.27 8.99
C GLY A 10 -25.39 -10.68 9.61
N ALA A 11 -24.96 -11.93 9.43
CA ALA A 11 -23.65 -12.39 9.89
C ALA A 11 -22.51 -11.63 9.21
N TYR A 12 -22.54 -11.49 7.89
CA TYR A 12 -21.55 -10.73 7.14
C TYR A 12 -21.52 -9.24 7.54
N ARG A 13 -22.69 -8.60 7.75
CA ARG A 13 -22.75 -7.23 8.25
C ARG A 13 -22.11 -7.07 9.63
N ARG A 14 -22.34 -8.01 10.54
CA ARG A 14 -21.69 -7.99 11.87
C ARG A 14 -20.17 -8.09 11.74
N GLN A 15 -19.67 -8.99 10.90
CA GLN A 15 -18.23 -9.11 10.63
C GLN A 15 -17.65 -7.83 10.00
N ALA A 16 -18.36 -7.24 9.03
CA ALA A 16 -17.96 -5.96 8.43
C ALA A 16 -17.85 -4.84 9.48
N ALA A 17 -18.86 -4.69 10.33
CA ALA A 17 -18.86 -3.67 11.39
C ALA A 17 -17.73 -3.88 12.42
N MET A 18 -17.42 -5.13 12.76
CA MET A 18 -16.26 -5.45 13.63
C MET A 18 -14.94 -4.98 13.00
N HIS A 19 -14.73 -5.24 11.71
CA HIS A 19 -13.51 -4.83 11.01
C HIS A 19 -13.45 -3.32 10.75
N GLU A 20 -14.59 -2.63 10.60
CA GLU A 20 -14.65 -1.18 10.55
C GLU A 20 -14.26 -0.55 11.88
N ALA A 21 -14.71 -1.12 13.01
CA ALA A 21 -14.29 -0.67 14.33
C ALA A 21 -12.79 -0.89 14.56
N GLU A 22 -12.23 -2.01 14.08
CA GLU A 22 -10.79 -2.30 14.11
C GLU A 22 -10.01 -1.28 13.26
N ARG A 23 -10.47 -1.00 12.04
CA ARG A 23 -9.90 0.04 11.18
C ARG A 23 -9.90 1.41 11.88
N ALA A 24 -11.03 1.81 12.46
CA ALA A 24 -11.15 3.10 13.14
C ALA A 24 -10.21 3.23 14.35
N ARG A 25 -9.90 2.11 15.04
CA ARG A 25 -8.87 2.10 16.10
C ARG A 25 -7.49 2.35 15.53
N HIS A 26 -7.12 1.66 14.44
CA HIS A 26 -5.84 1.86 13.77
C HIS A 26 -5.69 3.28 13.21
N GLU A 27 -6.75 3.86 12.65
CA GLU A 27 -6.76 5.23 12.15
C GLU A 27 -6.48 6.27 13.27
N ARG A 28 -7.09 6.08 14.46
CA ARG A 28 -6.82 6.92 15.64
C ARG A 28 -5.36 6.81 16.08
N THR A 29 -4.83 5.60 16.16
CA THR A 29 -3.42 5.37 16.49
C THR A 29 -2.49 5.98 15.44
N SER A 30 -2.83 5.85 14.16
CA SER A 30 -2.09 6.43 13.04
C SER A 30 -1.99 7.96 13.15
N ARG A 31 -3.11 8.63 13.47
CA ARG A 31 -3.15 10.08 13.72
C ARG A 31 -2.28 10.49 14.91
N PHE A 32 -2.35 9.77 16.03
CA PHE A 32 -1.51 10.04 17.19
C PHE A 32 -0.01 9.91 16.87
N ILE A 33 0.39 8.85 16.15
CA ILE A 33 1.76 8.66 15.70
C ILE A 33 2.21 9.79 14.77
N SER A 34 1.33 10.26 13.88
CA SER A 34 1.63 11.39 12.98
C SER A 34 1.94 12.68 13.75
N TYR A 35 1.11 13.03 14.75
CA TYR A 35 1.37 14.17 15.62
C TYR A 35 2.64 13.99 16.47
N GLY A 36 2.88 12.80 17.01
CA GLY A 36 4.11 12.49 17.75
C GLY A 36 5.37 12.65 16.88
N ARG A 37 5.30 12.22 15.63
CA ARG A 37 6.39 12.40 14.65
C ARG A 37 6.68 13.88 14.37
N LEU A 38 5.64 14.70 14.22
CA LEU A 38 5.77 16.14 14.06
C LEU A 38 6.41 16.78 15.30
N ALA A 39 5.96 16.41 16.50
CA ALA A 39 6.51 16.91 17.76
C ALA A 39 7.99 16.57 17.92
N LEU A 40 8.40 15.31 17.63
CA LEU A 40 9.81 14.89 17.67
C LEU A 40 10.66 15.62 16.63
N PHE A 41 10.13 15.84 15.43
CA PHE A 41 10.83 16.59 14.39
C PHE A 41 11.05 18.05 14.79
N LEU A 42 10.01 18.73 15.27
CA LEU A 42 10.10 20.12 15.74
C LEU A 42 11.02 20.24 16.96
N GLY A 43 10.94 19.30 17.90
CA GLY A 43 11.85 19.24 19.05
C GLY A 43 13.31 19.07 18.63
N GLY A 44 13.58 18.14 17.70
CA GLY A 44 14.93 17.93 17.16
C GLY A 44 15.47 19.16 16.44
N ALA A 45 14.64 19.82 15.63
CA ALA A 45 14.99 21.07 14.96
C ALA A 45 15.28 22.19 15.96
N ALA A 46 14.47 22.33 17.02
CA ALA A 46 14.69 23.31 18.08
C ALA A 46 16.02 23.06 18.83
N CYS A 47 16.35 21.80 19.15
CA CYS A 47 17.64 21.45 19.75
C CYS A 47 18.82 21.82 18.86
N LEU A 48 18.73 21.59 17.55
CA LEU A 48 19.77 21.95 16.58
C LEU A 48 19.92 23.48 16.46
N LEU A 49 18.82 24.22 16.37
CA LEU A 49 18.84 25.69 16.31
C LEU A 49 19.44 26.30 17.59
N ALA A 50 19.10 25.75 18.76
CA ALA A 50 19.63 26.19 20.05
C ALA A 50 21.13 25.86 20.23
N ALA A 51 21.72 25.02 19.37
CA ALA A 51 23.14 24.65 19.43
C ALA A 51 24.08 25.66 18.74
N PHE A 52 23.56 26.54 17.87
CA PHE A 52 24.33 27.55 17.11
C PHE A 52 25.02 28.65 17.92
N PRO A 53 24.47 29.19 19.03
CA PRO A 53 25.12 30.26 19.78
C PRO A 53 26.33 29.82 20.63
N GLY A 54 26.90 28.63 20.37
CA GLY A 54 28.22 28.20 20.86
C GLY A 54 28.41 28.27 22.38
N HIS A 55 28.06 27.21 23.10
CA HIS A 55 28.25 27.09 24.56
C HIS A 55 28.67 25.67 24.93
N ALA A 56 29.13 25.46 26.18
CA ALA A 56 29.44 24.14 26.76
C ALA A 56 28.30 23.09 26.65
N ARG A 57 27.07 23.53 26.33
CA ARG A 57 25.88 22.68 26.16
C ARG A 57 25.68 22.15 24.74
N THR A 58 26.48 22.57 23.75
CA THR A 58 26.32 22.18 22.35
C THR A 58 26.34 20.65 22.17
N VAL A 59 27.26 19.94 22.83
CA VAL A 59 27.32 18.46 22.77
C VAL A 59 26.04 17.81 23.31
N LEU A 60 25.49 18.33 24.43
CA LEU A 60 24.25 17.83 25.02
C LEU A 60 23.04 18.06 24.10
N LEU A 61 22.95 19.23 23.45
CA LEU A 61 21.87 19.55 22.53
C LEU A 61 21.92 18.70 21.25
N ILE A 62 23.12 18.44 20.73
CA ILE A 62 23.32 17.53 19.59
C ILE A 62 22.92 16.10 19.98
N ALA A 63 23.33 15.61 21.15
CA ALA A 63 22.93 14.29 21.65
C ALA A 63 21.41 14.18 21.85
N ALA A 64 20.76 15.25 22.34
CA ALA A 64 19.30 15.31 22.46
C ALA A 64 18.61 15.27 21.08
N ALA A 65 19.10 16.06 20.10
CA ALA A 65 18.58 16.05 18.74
C ALA A 65 18.73 14.66 18.07
N ALA A 66 19.88 14.01 18.25
CA ALA A 66 20.11 12.65 17.77
C ALA A 66 19.15 11.63 18.41
N SER A 67 18.90 11.75 19.72
CA SER A 67 17.95 10.89 20.44
C SER A 67 16.51 11.07 19.95
N LEU A 68 16.08 12.31 19.74
CA LEU A 68 14.77 12.64 19.16
C LEU A 68 14.63 12.10 17.74
N PHE A 69 15.71 12.16 16.94
CA PHE A 69 15.74 11.58 15.60
C PHE A 69 15.59 10.05 15.61
N VAL A 70 16.26 9.35 16.53
CA VAL A 70 16.06 7.89 16.71
C VAL A 70 14.61 7.59 17.09
N GLY A 71 14.02 8.37 18.00
CA GLY A 71 12.60 8.27 18.34
C GLY A 71 11.68 8.50 17.12
N PHE A 72 11.99 9.50 16.29
CA PHE A 72 11.26 9.78 15.05
C PHE A 72 11.30 8.59 14.09
N VAL A 73 12.47 7.98 13.87
CA VAL A 73 12.63 6.80 13.01
C VAL A 73 11.83 5.61 13.55
N ALA A 74 11.86 5.39 14.87
CA ALA A 74 11.06 4.35 15.51
C ALA A 74 9.55 4.57 15.30
N LEU A 75 9.07 5.82 15.42
CA LEU A 75 7.68 6.18 15.13
C LEU A 75 7.31 5.96 13.66
N VAL A 76 8.20 6.28 12.71
CA VAL A 76 7.96 6.01 11.28
C VAL A 76 7.79 4.52 11.01
N TRP A 77 8.62 3.67 11.62
CA TRP A 77 8.51 2.22 11.46
C TRP A 77 7.22 1.67 12.08
N TRP A 78 6.85 2.15 13.27
CA TRP A 78 5.58 1.77 13.90
C TRP A 78 4.39 2.25 13.07
N HIS A 79 4.42 3.47 12.54
CA HIS A 79 3.37 4.00 11.66
C HIS A 79 3.11 3.06 10.47
N GLY A 80 4.17 2.59 9.79
CA GLY A 80 4.03 1.66 8.68
C GLY A 80 3.36 0.34 9.07
N ARG A 81 3.58 -0.16 10.29
CA ARG A 81 2.85 -1.33 10.82
C ARG A 81 1.37 -1.03 11.05
N VAL A 82 1.05 0.14 11.62
CA VAL A 82 -0.34 0.54 11.87
C VAL A 82 -1.10 0.74 10.56
N GLU A 83 -0.49 1.38 9.57
CA GLU A 83 -1.06 1.51 8.22
C GLU A 83 -1.30 0.17 7.55
N ALA A 84 -0.39 -0.81 7.71
CA ALA A 84 -0.60 -2.15 7.18
C ALA A 84 -1.79 -2.86 7.85
N ALA A 85 -1.92 -2.73 9.18
CA ALA A 85 -3.05 -3.27 9.93
C ALA A 85 -4.38 -2.59 9.54
N GLU A 86 -4.38 -1.27 9.38
CA GLU A 86 -5.54 -0.51 8.92
C GLU A 86 -6.00 -0.97 7.53
N ARG A 87 -5.09 -1.09 6.56
CA ARG A 87 -5.40 -1.59 5.21
C ARG A 87 -5.96 -3.00 5.25
N HIS A 88 -5.42 -3.87 6.09
CA HIS A 88 -5.92 -5.23 6.25
C HIS A 88 -7.35 -5.25 6.82
N ALA A 89 -7.62 -4.48 7.89
CA ALA A 89 -8.96 -4.35 8.46
C ALA A 89 -9.97 -3.75 7.45
N ALA A 90 -9.56 -2.73 6.70
CA ALA A 90 -10.38 -2.13 5.64
C ALA A 90 -10.74 -3.14 4.54
N ALA A 91 -9.79 -3.97 4.10
CA ALA A 91 -10.00 -5.01 3.11
C ALA A 91 -10.97 -6.10 3.63
N ARG A 92 -10.81 -6.56 4.88
CA ARG A 92 -11.74 -7.53 5.50
C ARG A 92 -13.15 -6.98 5.63
N ALA A 93 -13.28 -5.72 6.02
CA ALA A 93 -14.57 -5.05 6.07
C ALA A 93 -15.24 -5.01 4.68
N ARG A 94 -14.48 -4.66 3.64
CA ARG A 94 -14.96 -4.63 2.26
C ARG A 94 -15.44 -6.01 1.79
N VAL A 95 -14.66 -7.07 2.00
CA VAL A 95 -15.04 -8.45 1.63
C VAL A 95 -16.39 -8.82 2.25
N ASN A 96 -16.57 -8.54 3.54
CA ASN A 96 -17.79 -8.88 4.26
C ASN A 96 -18.99 -8.02 3.83
N ARG A 97 -18.80 -6.71 3.58
CA ARG A 97 -19.87 -5.85 3.03
C ARG A 97 -20.34 -6.35 1.67
N GLU A 98 -19.42 -6.65 0.76
CA GLU A 98 -19.77 -7.18 -0.56
C GLU A 98 -20.43 -8.57 -0.47
N ALA A 99 -20.02 -9.41 0.49
CA ALA A 99 -20.66 -10.70 0.72
C ALA A 99 -22.13 -10.52 1.18
N ALA A 100 -22.40 -9.58 2.09
CA ALA A 100 -23.76 -9.23 2.48
C ALA A 100 -24.58 -8.71 1.28
N ALA A 101 -24.01 -7.77 0.52
CA ALA A 101 -24.64 -7.19 -0.66
C ALA A 101 -25.03 -8.25 -1.71
N ARG A 102 -24.18 -9.27 -1.93
CA ARG A 102 -24.48 -10.39 -2.84
C ARG A 102 -25.64 -11.26 -2.36
N VAL A 103 -25.70 -11.55 -1.06
CA VAL A 103 -26.80 -12.33 -0.48
C VAL A 103 -28.13 -11.60 -0.66
N GLU A 104 -28.10 -10.28 -0.57
CA GLU A 104 -29.29 -9.42 -0.68
C GLU A 104 -29.57 -8.90 -2.08
N ARG A 105 -28.68 -9.18 -3.04
CA ARG A 105 -28.72 -8.64 -4.41
C ARG A 105 -28.72 -7.10 -4.44
N ALA A 106 -28.04 -6.46 -3.49
CA ALA A 106 -27.80 -5.01 -3.48
C ALA A 106 -26.69 -4.67 -4.48
N TRP A 107 -27.02 -4.73 -5.78
CA TRP A 107 -26.05 -4.59 -6.88
C TRP A 107 -25.29 -3.26 -6.90
N SER A 108 -25.85 -2.20 -6.33
CA SER A 108 -25.19 -0.90 -6.18
C SER A 108 -24.03 -0.93 -5.18
N GLU A 109 -24.05 -1.86 -4.22
CA GLU A 109 -23.05 -1.94 -3.13
C GLU A 109 -21.88 -2.87 -3.47
N ILE A 110 -21.97 -3.64 -4.55
CA ILE A 110 -20.88 -4.52 -5.01
C ILE A 110 -19.87 -3.67 -5.79
N THR A 111 -18.64 -3.50 -5.31
CA THR A 111 -17.65 -2.64 -5.97
C THR A 111 -16.72 -3.41 -6.91
N THR A 112 -16.82 -4.74 -6.97
CA THR A 112 -16.02 -5.56 -7.86
C THR A 112 -16.35 -5.22 -9.33
N PRO A 113 -15.35 -4.83 -10.15
CA PRO A 113 -15.58 -4.58 -11.57
C PRO A 113 -15.98 -5.88 -12.28
N SER A 114 -16.91 -5.75 -13.22
CA SER A 114 -17.26 -6.83 -14.15
C SER A 114 -16.48 -6.61 -15.45
N PRO A 115 -15.84 -7.64 -16.02
CA PRO A 115 -15.19 -7.52 -17.32
C PRO A 115 -16.25 -7.22 -18.40
N PRO A 116 -15.84 -6.63 -19.54
CA PRO A 116 -16.73 -6.53 -20.69
C PRO A 116 -17.20 -7.93 -21.10
N GLY A 117 -18.50 -8.06 -21.36
CA GLY A 117 -19.09 -9.30 -21.87
C GLY A 117 -18.63 -9.60 -23.30
N PRO A 118 -18.90 -10.82 -23.82
CA PRO A 118 -18.48 -11.25 -25.15
C PRO A 118 -19.21 -10.55 -26.32
N GLY A 119 -20.13 -9.63 -26.03
CA GLY A 119 -21.03 -9.03 -27.01
C GLY A 119 -22.25 -9.90 -27.32
N ARG A 120 -23.15 -9.39 -28.18
CA ARG A 120 -24.47 -9.98 -28.47
C ARG A 120 -24.43 -11.28 -29.28
N GLU A 121 -23.25 -11.68 -29.76
CA GLU A 121 -23.09 -12.87 -30.62
C GLU A 121 -22.96 -14.16 -29.80
N HIS A 122 -22.76 -14.07 -28.48
CA HIS A 122 -22.61 -15.25 -27.65
C HIS A 122 -23.96 -15.91 -27.36
N ALA A 123 -24.05 -17.22 -27.62
CA ALA A 123 -25.30 -17.99 -27.69
C ALA A 123 -26.25 -17.89 -26.47
N TYR A 124 -25.74 -17.49 -25.30
CA TYR A 124 -26.53 -17.41 -24.06
C TYR A 124 -26.05 -16.32 -23.08
N ALA A 125 -25.06 -15.49 -23.45
CA ALA A 125 -24.44 -14.60 -22.45
C ALA A 125 -25.37 -13.48 -22.02
N ASP A 126 -26.10 -12.90 -22.98
CA ASP A 126 -27.07 -11.83 -22.73
C ASP A 126 -28.32 -12.41 -22.04
N ASP A 127 -28.83 -13.56 -22.49
CA ASP A 127 -30.04 -14.20 -21.93
C ASP A 127 -29.88 -14.61 -20.45
N LEU A 128 -28.67 -14.98 -20.03
CA LEU A 128 -28.37 -15.37 -18.65
C LEU A 128 -27.79 -14.24 -17.81
N ASP A 129 -27.74 -13.01 -18.33
CA ASP A 129 -27.11 -11.85 -17.68
C ASP A 129 -25.73 -12.21 -17.12
N LEU A 130 -24.86 -12.84 -17.93
CA LEU A 130 -23.57 -13.31 -17.43
C LEU A 130 -22.67 -12.15 -16.98
N PHE A 131 -22.76 -11.00 -17.66
CA PHE A 131 -21.96 -9.79 -17.42
C PHE A 131 -22.85 -8.55 -17.27
N GLY A 132 -22.26 -7.43 -16.81
CA GLY A 132 -23.01 -6.19 -16.55
C GLY A 132 -23.36 -5.97 -15.07
N HIS A 133 -24.31 -5.06 -14.81
CA HIS A 133 -24.64 -4.60 -13.46
C HIS A 133 -25.32 -5.69 -12.60
N ALA A 134 -26.45 -6.25 -13.01
CA ALA A 134 -27.13 -7.28 -12.23
C ALA A 134 -26.80 -8.68 -12.77
N SER A 135 -25.52 -9.09 -12.70
CA SER A 135 -25.02 -10.24 -13.45
C SER A 135 -24.58 -11.44 -12.60
N LEU A 136 -24.57 -12.63 -13.22
CA LEU A 136 -24.05 -13.86 -12.60
C LEU A 136 -22.57 -13.74 -12.23
N PHE A 137 -21.75 -13.08 -13.05
CA PHE A 137 -20.35 -12.79 -12.71
C PHE A 137 -20.25 -12.00 -11.39
N ARG A 138 -21.03 -10.91 -11.26
CA ARG A 138 -21.08 -10.10 -10.04
C ARG A 138 -21.79 -10.78 -8.88
N LEU A 139 -22.58 -11.83 -9.11
CA LEU A 139 -23.16 -12.64 -8.04
C LEU A 139 -22.12 -13.62 -7.47
N LEU A 140 -21.49 -14.41 -8.34
CA LEU A 140 -20.58 -15.49 -7.98
C LEU A 140 -19.23 -15.00 -7.45
N GLY A 141 -18.71 -13.92 -8.04
CA GLY A 141 -17.28 -13.64 -7.95
C GLY A 141 -16.84 -12.73 -6.82
N SER A 142 -16.27 -13.28 -5.74
CA SER A 142 -15.30 -12.56 -4.88
C SER A 142 -13.90 -12.64 -5.49
N VAL A 143 -13.78 -12.38 -6.79
CA VAL A 143 -12.55 -12.61 -7.53
C VAL A 143 -11.73 -11.34 -7.55
N ALA A 144 -10.77 -11.28 -6.63
CA ALA A 144 -9.97 -10.09 -6.46
C ALA A 144 -8.94 -9.90 -7.58
N THR A 145 -8.53 -10.99 -8.26
CA THR A 145 -7.45 -10.94 -9.24
C THR A 145 -7.87 -10.95 -10.69
N GLU A 146 -7.09 -10.31 -11.56
CA GLU A 146 -7.36 -10.20 -13.00
C GLU A 146 -7.31 -11.57 -13.65
N ALA A 147 -6.27 -12.34 -13.37
CA ALA A 147 -6.17 -13.73 -13.79
C ALA A 147 -7.38 -14.56 -13.32
N GLY A 148 -7.85 -14.32 -12.09
CA GLY A 148 -9.06 -14.96 -11.58
C GLY A 148 -10.31 -14.51 -12.34
N ARG A 149 -10.46 -13.21 -12.62
CA ARG A 149 -11.61 -12.64 -13.34
C ARG A 149 -11.69 -13.20 -14.75
N GLN A 150 -10.56 -13.29 -15.44
CA GLN A 150 -10.44 -13.93 -16.75
C GLN A 150 -10.80 -15.41 -16.70
N THR A 151 -10.31 -16.13 -15.67
CA THR A 151 -10.64 -17.55 -15.47
C THR A 151 -12.14 -17.75 -15.25
N LEU A 152 -12.77 -16.96 -14.37
CA LEU A 152 -14.21 -17.03 -14.12
C LEU A 152 -15.01 -16.65 -15.37
N SER A 153 -14.61 -15.61 -16.08
CA SER A 153 -15.24 -15.18 -17.34
C SER A 153 -15.23 -16.33 -18.36
N ALA A 154 -14.07 -16.94 -18.60
CA ALA A 154 -13.94 -18.09 -19.49
C ALA A 154 -14.83 -19.26 -19.07
N TRP A 155 -14.91 -19.57 -17.77
CA TRP A 155 -15.76 -20.65 -17.26
C TRP A 155 -17.27 -20.37 -17.38
N LEU A 156 -17.69 -19.11 -17.40
CA LEU A 156 -19.08 -18.74 -17.66
C LEU A 156 -19.42 -18.84 -19.15
N LEU A 157 -18.48 -18.47 -20.01
CA LEU A 157 -18.64 -18.50 -21.47
C LEU A 157 -18.48 -19.89 -22.08
N GLN A 158 -17.77 -20.79 -21.42
CA GLN A 158 -17.48 -22.13 -21.94
C GLN A 158 -17.72 -23.20 -20.88
N GLY A 159 -18.65 -24.10 -21.19
CA GLY A 159 -18.91 -25.29 -20.38
C GLY A 159 -17.67 -26.20 -20.30
N ALA A 160 -17.57 -26.97 -19.21
CA ALA A 160 -16.50 -27.93 -18.99
C ALA A 160 -17.00 -29.37 -19.12
N ALA A 161 -16.08 -30.32 -19.31
CA ALA A 161 -16.40 -31.75 -19.28
C ALA A 161 -16.96 -32.17 -17.90
N ALA A 162 -17.81 -33.21 -17.88
CA ALA A 162 -18.48 -33.67 -16.66
C ALA A 162 -17.51 -34.05 -15.52
N THR A 163 -16.32 -34.58 -15.84
CA THR A 163 -15.26 -34.87 -14.86
C THR A 163 -14.78 -33.59 -14.18
N ALA A 164 -14.39 -32.58 -14.96
CA ALA A 164 -13.95 -31.28 -14.45
C ALA A 164 -15.05 -30.56 -13.65
N ILE A 165 -16.32 -30.68 -14.04
CA ILE A 165 -17.45 -30.13 -13.26
C ILE A 165 -17.50 -30.77 -11.87
N ARG A 166 -17.40 -32.10 -11.77
CA ARG A 166 -17.45 -32.82 -10.49
C ARG A 166 -16.29 -32.43 -9.57
N GLU A 167 -15.08 -32.29 -10.12
CA GLU A 167 -13.89 -31.83 -9.38
C GLU A 167 -14.07 -30.41 -8.85
N ARG A 168 -14.52 -29.47 -9.69
CA ARG A 168 -14.80 -28.09 -9.28
C ARG A 168 -15.87 -28.03 -8.20
N GLN A 169 -16.95 -28.79 -8.33
CA GLN A 169 -17.99 -28.87 -7.30
C GLN A 169 -17.48 -29.44 -5.97
N ALA A 170 -16.58 -30.43 -6.01
CA ALA A 170 -15.92 -30.95 -4.81
C ALA A 170 -15.07 -29.87 -4.13
N ALA A 171 -14.25 -29.14 -4.90
CA ALA A 171 -13.45 -28.02 -4.39
C ALA A 171 -14.33 -26.90 -3.79
N VAL A 172 -15.43 -26.55 -4.45
CA VAL A 172 -16.39 -25.57 -3.92
C VAL A 172 -17.00 -26.03 -2.59
N ARG A 173 -17.38 -27.32 -2.47
CA ARG A 173 -17.91 -27.87 -1.20
C ARG A 173 -16.87 -27.85 -0.08
N GLU A 174 -15.61 -28.19 -0.37
CA GLU A 174 -14.53 -28.11 0.61
C GLU A 174 -14.35 -26.67 1.11
N LEU A 175 -14.27 -25.70 0.19
CA LEU A 175 -14.09 -24.29 0.54
C LEU A 175 -15.32 -23.71 1.24
N ALA A 176 -16.53 -24.11 0.86
CA ALA A 176 -17.77 -23.64 1.47
C ALA A 176 -17.80 -23.87 2.99
N ALA A 177 -17.21 -24.98 3.46
CA ALA A 177 -17.11 -25.32 4.88
C ALA A 177 -16.03 -24.51 5.65
N ARG A 178 -15.23 -23.68 4.96
CA ARG A 178 -14.10 -22.92 5.56
C ARG A 178 -14.28 -21.40 5.40
N PRO A 179 -15.29 -20.77 6.05
CA PRO A 179 -15.59 -19.35 5.86
C PRO A 179 -14.42 -18.43 6.22
N ALA A 180 -13.73 -18.69 7.34
CA ALA A 180 -12.57 -17.89 7.74
C ALA A 180 -11.40 -17.97 6.74
N PHE A 181 -11.20 -19.12 6.09
CA PHE A 181 -10.19 -19.25 5.05
C PHE A 181 -10.57 -18.45 3.81
N ARG A 182 -11.83 -18.54 3.37
CA ARG A 182 -12.35 -17.78 2.22
C ARG A 182 -12.24 -16.27 2.43
N GLU A 183 -12.58 -15.77 3.62
CA GLU A 183 -12.43 -14.36 3.96
C GLU A 183 -10.96 -13.93 3.89
N ARG A 184 -10.03 -14.70 4.48
CA ARG A 184 -8.59 -14.41 4.40
C ARG A 184 -8.08 -14.41 2.96
N LEU A 185 -8.49 -15.39 2.15
CA LEU A 185 -8.08 -15.50 0.76
C LEU A 185 -8.58 -14.30 -0.07
N ALA A 186 -9.86 -13.93 0.08
CA ALA A 186 -10.43 -12.77 -0.59
C ALA A 186 -9.76 -11.47 -0.14
N THR A 187 -9.47 -11.33 1.15
CA THR A 187 -8.76 -10.18 1.74
C THR A 187 -7.37 -10.05 1.14
N LEU A 188 -6.60 -11.15 1.09
CA LEU A 188 -5.27 -11.16 0.49
C LEU A 188 -5.34 -10.79 -1.00
N GLY A 189 -6.31 -11.32 -1.73
CA GLY A 189 -6.53 -10.94 -3.12
C GLY A 189 -6.70 -9.43 -3.32
N LEU A 190 -7.47 -8.77 -2.45
CA LEU A 190 -7.64 -7.30 -2.50
C LEU A 190 -6.38 -6.51 -2.14
N LEU A 191 -5.46 -7.12 -1.38
CA LEU A 191 -4.21 -6.47 -0.95
C LEU A 191 -3.03 -6.72 -1.89
N VAL A 192 -3.08 -7.80 -2.68
CA VAL A 192 -1.98 -8.26 -3.53
C VAL A 192 -2.09 -7.73 -4.95
N GLU A 193 -3.31 -7.62 -5.50
CA GLU A 193 -3.54 -7.23 -6.89
C GLU A 193 -2.90 -5.87 -7.21
N PRO A 194 -1.81 -5.82 -8.00
CA PRO A 194 -1.37 -4.58 -8.61
C PRO A 194 -2.44 -4.21 -9.62
N ARG A 195 -2.87 -2.95 -9.63
CA ARG A 195 -3.78 -2.49 -10.68
C ARG A 195 -3.12 -2.75 -12.05
N PRO A 196 -3.82 -3.11 -13.13
CA PRO A 196 -3.18 -3.44 -14.41
C PRO A 196 -2.15 -2.40 -14.89
N HIS A 197 -2.41 -1.11 -14.63
CA HIS A 197 -1.46 -0.03 -14.91
C HIS A 197 -0.19 -0.05 -14.04
N GLU A 198 -0.24 -0.61 -12.82
CA GLU A 198 0.92 -0.79 -11.94
C GLU A 198 1.88 -1.85 -12.50
N LEU A 199 1.35 -2.93 -13.08
CA LEU A 199 2.16 -3.97 -13.69
C LEU A 199 2.84 -3.47 -14.97
N GLU A 200 2.09 -2.83 -15.87
CA GLU A 200 2.65 -2.25 -17.09
C GLU A 200 3.68 -1.15 -16.78
N ALA A 201 3.41 -0.29 -15.80
CA ALA A 201 4.36 0.73 -15.37
C ALA A 201 5.63 0.12 -14.76
N PHE A 202 5.49 -0.94 -13.96
CA PHE A 202 6.62 -1.68 -13.40
C PHE A 202 7.47 -2.35 -14.50
N LEU A 203 6.84 -3.03 -15.47
CA LEU A 203 7.54 -3.64 -16.60
C LEU A 203 8.25 -2.58 -17.45
N ALA A 204 7.56 -1.50 -17.78
CA ALA A 204 8.14 -0.37 -18.53
C ALA A 204 9.29 0.31 -17.77
N TRP A 205 9.27 0.31 -16.44
CA TRP A 205 10.41 0.75 -15.62
C TRP A 205 11.56 -0.26 -15.67
N ALA A 206 11.28 -1.55 -15.50
CA ALA A 206 12.28 -2.61 -15.48
C ALA A 206 13.04 -2.73 -16.82
N GLU A 207 12.35 -2.48 -17.93
CA GLU A 207 12.92 -2.46 -19.28
C GLU A 207 13.59 -1.12 -19.64
N SER A 208 13.37 -0.06 -18.84
CA SER A 208 13.96 1.25 -19.11
C SER A 208 15.47 1.28 -18.87
N ALA A 209 16.18 2.03 -19.71
CA ALA A 209 17.63 2.18 -19.56
C ALA A 209 17.98 2.87 -18.23
N PRO A 210 18.82 2.27 -17.37
CA PRO A 210 19.15 2.84 -16.07
C PRO A 210 20.05 4.07 -16.22
N TRP A 211 19.47 5.26 -16.13
CA TRP A 211 20.17 6.55 -16.31
C TRP A 211 21.36 6.75 -15.34
N LEU A 212 21.27 6.19 -14.14
CA LEU A 212 22.36 6.20 -13.15
C LEU A 212 23.59 5.39 -13.58
N ARG A 213 23.45 4.40 -14.49
CA ARG A 213 24.62 3.71 -15.06
C ARG A 213 25.45 4.62 -15.98
N GLY A 214 24.83 5.64 -16.59
CA GLY A 214 25.54 6.62 -17.43
C GLY A 214 26.39 7.62 -16.64
N SER A 215 25.99 7.93 -15.39
CA SER A 215 26.69 8.88 -14.52
C SER A 215 27.35 8.17 -13.33
N ARG A 216 28.30 7.26 -13.60
CA ARG A 216 28.97 6.48 -12.53
C ARG A 216 29.69 7.35 -11.49
N TRP A 217 30.04 8.60 -11.83
CA TRP A 217 30.65 9.58 -10.93
C TRP A 217 29.66 10.13 -9.89
N LEU A 218 28.36 10.17 -10.21
CA LEU A 218 27.35 10.84 -9.41
C LEU A 218 27.14 10.19 -8.03
N PRO A 219 27.07 8.84 -7.89
CA PRO A 219 27.04 8.20 -6.57
C PRO A 219 28.30 8.44 -5.75
N TRP A 220 29.46 8.56 -6.39
CA TRP A 220 30.72 8.86 -5.68
C TRP A 220 30.76 10.30 -5.17
N VAL A 221 30.33 11.26 -5.99
CA VAL A 221 30.18 12.65 -5.56
C VAL A 221 29.17 12.77 -4.43
N ALA A 222 28.01 12.11 -4.51
CA ALA A 222 27.04 12.11 -3.42
C ALA A 222 27.65 11.57 -2.11
N ARG A 223 28.36 10.42 -2.17
CA ARG A 223 29.06 9.85 -1.00
C ARG A 223 30.13 10.78 -0.43
N LEU A 224 30.94 11.37 -1.30
CA LEU A 224 32.02 12.28 -0.90
C LEU A 224 31.46 13.54 -0.23
N VAL A 225 30.42 14.13 -0.82
CA VAL A 225 29.73 15.31 -0.26
C VAL A 225 29.10 14.96 1.09
N SER A 226 28.40 13.82 1.21
CA SER A 226 27.85 13.38 2.51
C SER A 226 28.93 13.13 3.55
N ALA A 227 30.03 12.46 3.18
CA ALA A 227 31.15 12.21 4.08
C ALA A 227 31.84 13.51 4.51
N ALA A 228 32.02 14.46 3.59
CA ALA A 228 32.56 15.78 3.88
C ALA A 228 31.65 16.57 4.84
N THR A 229 30.32 16.53 4.65
CA THR A 229 29.36 17.16 5.56
C THR A 229 29.47 16.58 6.97
N VAL A 230 29.46 15.25 7.12
CA VAL A 230 29.57 14.58 8.43
C VAL A 230 30.92 14.84 9.08
N GLY A 231 32.01 14.72 8.32
CA GLY A 231 33.38 14.94 8.81
C GLY A 231 33.62 16.37 9.27
N LEU A 232 33.21 17.36 8.48
CA LEU A 232 33.35 18.78 8.85
C LEU A 232 32.42 19.17 9.99
N ALA A 233 31.23 18.57 10.08
CA ALA A 233 30.33 18.79 11.21
C ALA A 233 30.94 18.22 12.51
N ALA A 234 31.53 17.03 12.45
CA ALA A 234 32.23 16.43 13.58
C ALA A 234 33.48 17.25 13.99
N ALA A 235 34.27 17.72 13.02
CA ALA A 235 35.44 18.55 13.28
C ALA A 235 35.08 19.91 13.91
N HIS A 236 34.00 20.54 13.42
CA HIS A 236 33.49 21.77 14.01
C HIS A 236 32.95 21.55 15.44
N ALA A 237 32.21 20.46 15.66
CA ALA A 237 31.71 20.11 17.00
C ALA A 237 32.82 19.74 17.99
N GLY A 238 33.92 19.16 17.51
CA GLY A 238 35.12 18.85 18.29
C GLY A 238 36.04 20.04 18.54
N GLY A 239 35.70 21.25 18.06
CA GLY A 239 36.52 22.45 18.22
C GLY A 239 37.80 22.48 17.37
N LEU A 240 37.95 21.59 16.39
CA LEU A 240 39.08 21.57 15.47
C LEU A 240 38.99 22.69 14.41
N ILE A 241 37.78 23.22 14.18
CA ILE A 241 37.49 24.25 13.18
C ILE A 241 36.51 25.26 13.77
N ASP A 242 36.88 26.55 13.78
CA ASP A 242 36.06 27.63 14.38
C ASP A 242 34.85 28.04 13.51
N ARG A 243 34.93 27.80 12.19
CA ARG A 243 33.87 28.15 11.24
C ARG A 243 33.02 26.94 10.86
N PRO A 244 31.70 27.10 10.65
CA PRO A 244 30.81 26.01 10.26
C PRO A 244 30.94 25.67 8.76
N LEU A 245 32.12 25.19 8.36
CA LEU A 245 32.43 24.86 6.95
C LEU A 245 31.59 23.70 6.41
N TRP A 246 30.95 22.91 7.27
CA TRP A 246 30.02 21.84 6.91
C TRP A 246 28.75 22.35 6.18
N VAL A 247 28.43 23.64 6.28
CA VAL A 247 27.29 24.25 5.58
C VAL A 247 27.47 24.19 4.06
N TYR A 248 28.69 24.36 3.55
CA TYR A 248 28.97 24.35 2.11
C TYR A 248 28.66 23.01 1.42
N PRO A 249 29.20 21.85 1.88
CA PRO A 249 28.83 20.56 1.30
C PRO A 249 27.38 20.18 1.60
N LEU A 250 26.78 20.65 2.71
CA LEU A 250 25.36 20.46 2.95
C LEU A 250 24.50 21.15 1.89
N VAL A 251 24.80 22.42 1.57
CA VAL A 251 24.11 23.16 0.49
C VAL A 251 24.35 22.49 -0.85
N ALA A 252 25.56 22.00 -1.12
CA ALA A 252 25.87 21.25 -2.34
C ALA A 252 25.07 19.93 -2.42
N ALA A 253 24.90 19.21 -1.30
CA ALA A 253 24.07 18.02 -1.22
C ALA A 253 22.60 18.34 -1.49
N LEU A 254 22.09 19.43 -0.92
CA LEU A 254 20.71 19.89 -1.12
C LEU A 254 20.48 20.30 -2.59
N ALA A 255 21.43 21.03 -3.19
CA ALA A 255 21.37 21.41 -4.59
C ALA A 255 21.43 20.20 -5.53
N LEU A 256 22.25 19.19 -5.21
CA LEU A 256 22.30 17.92 -5.92
C LEU A 256 20.96 17.19 -5.81
N MET A 257 20.40 17.11 -4.60
CA MET A 257 19.10 16.50 -4.36
C MET A 257 18.01 17.18 -5.20
N VAL A 258 17.83 18.50 -5.09
CA VAL A 258 16.82 19.27 -5.83
C VAL A 258 17.01 19.13 -7.35
N ARG A 259 18.25 19.18 -7.84
CA ARG A 259 18.56 19.02 -9.27
C ARG A 259 18.11 17.67 -9.82
N TYR A 260 18.25 16.61 -9.04
CA TYR A 260 17.92 15.25 -9.46
C TYR A 260 16.57 14.75 -8.92
N GLU A 261 15.89 15.53 -8.08
CA GLU A 261 14.62 15.19 -7.44
C GLU A 261 13.57 14.80 -8.48
N ALA A 262 13.38 15.62 -9.51
CA ALA A 262 12.42 15.33 -10.57
C ALA A 262 12.73 14.01 -11.30
N ARG A 263 14.00 13.70 -11.57
CA ARG A 263 14.39 12.43 -12.22
C ARG A 263 14.24 11.23 -11.29
N ILE A 264 14.62 11.38 -10.02
CA ILE A 264 14.48 10.32 -9.01
C ILE A 264 13.00 10.04 -8.79
N HIS A 265 12.20 11.09 -8.53
CA HIS A 265 10.77 10.98 -8.33
C HIS A 265 10.07 10.38 -9.54
N HIS A 266 10.39 10.83 -10.76
CA HIS A 266 9.85 10.25 -12.01
C HIS A 266 10.25 8.77 -12.19
N THR A 267 11.46 8.37 -11.80
CA THR A 267 11.89 6.97 -11.88
C THR A 267 11.15 6.10 -10.86
N PHE A 268 11.00 6.59 -9.63
CA PHE A 268 10.31 5.88 -8.55
C PHE A 268 8.78 5.84 -8.74
N SER A 269 8.17 6.91 -9.27
CA SER A 269 6.73 6.95 -9.54
C SER A 269 6.34 6.06 -10.72
N ARG A 270 7.24 5.86 -11.69
CA ARG A 270 7.08 4.87 -12.76
C ARG A 270 7.16 3.42 -12.24
N ALA A 271 8.02 3.14 -11.26
CA ALA A 271 8.15 1.80 -10.68
C ALA A 271 7.06 1.47 -9.66
N PHE A 272 6.58 2.50 -8.94
CA PHE A 272 5.59 2.38 -7.89
C PHE A 272 4.59 3.52 -8.07
N SER A 273 3.47 3.26 -8.78
CA SER A 273 2.37 4.22 -8.76
C SER A 273 1.68 4.16 -7.39
N ARG A 274 2.31 4.77 -6.39
CA ARG A 274 1.62 5.18 -5.17
C ARG A 274 0.72 6.34 -5.55
N GLU A 275 -0.46 6.04 -6.10
CA GLU A 275 -1.57 6.95 -5.87
C GLU A 275 -1.90 6.88 -4.38
N ARG A 276 -1.85 8.05 -3.74
CA ARG A 276 -2.37 8.24 -2.40
C ARG A 276 -3.83 7.82 -2.42
N ILE A 277 -4.17 6.83 -1.61
CA ILE A 277 -5.52 6.70 -1.06
C ILE A 277 -5.67 7.76 0.03
#